data_AF-A0A094DXF9-F1
#
_entry.id   AF-A0A094DXF9-F1
#
_cell.length_a   1.000
_cell.length_b   1.000
_cell.length_c   1.000
_cell.angle_alpha   90.00
_cell.angle_beta   90.00
_cell.angle_gamma   90.00
#
_symmetry.space_group_name_H-M   'P 1'
#
loop_
_entity.id
_entity.type
_entity.pdbx_description
1 polymer ?
#
loop_
_entity_poly.entity_id
_entity_poly.type
_entity_poly.pdbx_seq_one_letter_code
_entity_poly.pdbx_strand_id
1 'polypeptide(L)'
;MYHSPDYVEQLPAGSHLGPLDPNTAKDMALAKSTSTQSVPTGEDNTPPHLSLCVRVSDFEAPAKAILSNKSWVYASATANSGQSMRRNLDDWSILGHASQYHFFVSSMGTLGSAHSSAEFGLVKGVTPKGVHTVISTASSKPAEEIMQTLVDQQKGRSVAAPAQLYFQLYISTDRNRAKALIQKVKRAGYKGLWITVDAPVLGKRTADRYLQAQEALELGVEEEAKPIVKEALTWKDLKWIREEWAGPIVLKGIQSAADAKLAAAYGCQGVLLSNHRGRQSHGSPSSLLTLLEIRTYYREALSSIEVFVDGGLRDGADVLKAL
;
A
#
# COMPACT_ATOMS: atom_id res chain seq x y z
N MET A 1 2.74 -17.58 2.29
CA MET A 1 1.32 -17.51 1.87
C MET A 1 1.07 -16.09 1.40
N TYR A 2 0.59 -15.90 0.17
CA TYR A 2 0.51 -14.56 -0.45
C TYR A 2 -0.71 -13.75 0.02
N HIS A 3 -1.83 -14.42 0.30
CA HIS A 3 -3.10 -13.83 0.71
C HIS A 3 -3.38 -14.10 2.20
N SER A 4 -4.24 -13.29 2.84
CA SER A 4 -4.76 -13.58 4.18
C SER A 4 -5.70 -14.79 4.15
N PRO A 5 -5.75 -15.64 5.20
CA PRO A 5 -6.69 -16.77 5.28
C PRO A 5 -8.17 -16.36 5.07
N ASP A 6 -8.55 -15.16 5.55
CA ASP A 6 -9.86 -14.52 5.41
C ASP A 6 -10.37 -14.45 3.96
N TYR A 7 -9.50 -14.61 2.96
CA TYR A 7 -9.87 -14.57 1.55
C TYR A 7 -10.70 -15.81 1.13
N VAL A 8 -10.50 -16.95 1.78
CA VAL A 8 -11.27 -18.19 1.54
C VAL A 8 -12.74 -17.99 1.93
N GLU A 9 -13.00 -17.30 3.04
CA GLU A 9 -14.34 -16.95 3.51
C GLU A 9 -15.12 -16.00 2.56
N GLN A 10 -14.41 -15.39 1.60
CA GLN A 10 -14.96 -14.42 0.65
C GLN A 10 -15.23 -15.01 -0.74
N LEU A 11 -15.01 -16.30 -0.96
CA LEU A 11 -15.32 -16.93 -2.25
C LEU A 11 -16.84 -16.94 -2.55
N PRO A 12 -17.27 -16.98 -3.82
CA PRO A 12 -18.69 -17.12 -4.18
C PRO A 12 -19.36 -18.35 -3.54
N ALA A 13 -20.65 -18.27 -3.26
CA ALA A 13 -21.42 -19.41 -2.76
C ALA A 13 -21.28 -20.63 -3.69
N GLY A 14 -21.04 -21.81 -3.12
CA GLY A 14 -20.74 -23.03 -3.87
C GLY A 14 -19.26 -23.27 -4.21
N SER A 15 -18.35 -22.30 -3.95
CA SER A 15 -16.91 -22.50 -4.21
C SER A 15 -16.26 -23.52 -3.26
N HIS A 16 -16.85 -23.77 -2.09
CA HIS A 16 -16.41 -24.80 -1.15
C HIS A 16 -17.08 -26.15 -1.48
N LEU A 17 -16.49 -26.86 -2.45
CA LEU A 17 -17.01 -28.13 -2.97
C LEU A 17 -16.89 -29.31 -1.98
N GLY A 18 -16.07 -29.19 -0.94
CA GLY A 18 -15.86 -30.22 0.08
C GLY A 18 -14.37 -30.50 0.35
N PRO A 19 -14.06 -31.52 1.18
CA PRO A 19 -12.69 -32.01 1.35
C PRO A 19 -12.20 -32.70 0.07
N LEU A 20 -10.90 -32.55 -0.24
CA LEU A 20 -10.26 -33.30 -1.33
C LEU A 20 -10.05 -34.76 -0.90
N ASP A 21 -10.26 -35.72 -1.82
CA ASP A 21 -9.87 -37.11 -1.61
C ASP A 21 -8.33 -37.21 -1.49
N PRO A 22 -7.78 -37.63 -0.34
CA PRO A 22 -6.33 -37.69 -0.13
C PRO A 22 -5.60 -38.62 -1.10
N ASN A 23 -6.30 -39.55 -1.77
CA ASN A 23 -5.70 -40.43 -2.77
C ASN A 23 -5.35 -39.68 -4.07
N THR A 24 -6.14 -38.66 -4.45
CA THR A 24 -5.94 -37.85 -5.66
C THR A 24 -4.75 -36.89 -5.57
N ALA A 25 -4.22 -36.66 -4.37
CA ALA A 25 -3.11 -35.73 -4.11
C ALA A 25 -1.78 -36.12 -4.80
N LYS A 26 -1.63 -37.38 -5.23
CA LYS A 26 -0.46 -37.83 -6.01
C LYS A 26 -0.50 -37.33 -7.46
N ASP A 27 -1.67 -37.36 -8.08
CA ASP A 27 -1.88 -36.96 -9.48
C ASP A 27 -2.03 -35.43 -9.59
N MET A 28 -2.56 -34.80 -8.54
CA MET A 28 -2.61 -33.34 -8.38
C MET A 28 -1.27 -32.70 -7.96
N ALA A 29 -0.16 -33.44 -8.03
CA ALA A 29 1.19 -32.91 -7.84
C ALA A 29 1.61 -32.03 -9.05
N LEU A 30 0.94 -30.88 -9.20
CA LEU A 30 1.35 -29.77 -10.06
C LEU A 30 2.87 -29.61 -9.95
N ALA A 31 3.57 -29.72 -11.07
CA ALA A 31 5.02 -29.54 -11.12
C ALA A 31 5.36 -28.23 -10.42
N LYS A 32 6.08 -28.32 -9.29
CA LYS A 32 6.47 -27.14 -8.52
C LYS A 32 7.12 -26.16 -9.48
N SER A 33 6.53 -24.98 -9.67
CA SER A 33 7.15 -23.97 -10.50
C SER A 33 8.50 -23.61 -9.89
N THR A 34 9.59 -24.03 -10.53
CA THR A 34 10.96 -23.93 -10.01
C THR A 34 11.50 -22.49 -10.09
N SER A 35 10.60 -21.50 -10.07
CA SER A 35 10.88 -20.07 -10.06
C SER A 35 11.40 -19.56 -8.70
N THR A 36 11.53 -20.45 -7.71
CA THR A 36 12.66 -20.38 -6.76
C THR A 36 13.96 -20.79 -7.45
N GLN A 37 14.32 -20.10 -8.54
CA GLN A 37 15.72 -19.98 -8.90
C GLN A 37 16.38 -19.17 -7.79
N SER A 38 17.15 -19.84 -6.94
CA SER A 38 18.13 -19.17 -6.10
C SER A 38 19.06 -18.37 -7.02
N VAL A 39 19.08 -17.05 -6.84
CA VAL A 39 20.04 -16.18 -7.54
C VAL A 39 21.45 -16.76 -7.33
N PRO A 40 22.27 -16.93 -8.37
CA PRO A 40 23.61 -17.49 -8.21
C PRO A 40 24.38 -16.70 -7.16
N THR A 41 24.91 -17.38 -6.14
CA THR A 41 25.74 -16.78 -5.08
C THR A 41 27.16 -16.56 -5.60
N GLY A 42 27.28 -15.78 -6.67
CA GLY A 42 28.49 -15.05 -7.03
C GLY A 42 28.39 -13.65 -6.42
N GLU A 43 29.48 -13.19 -5.82
CA GLU A 43 29.53 -12.06 -4.88
C GLU A 43 28.79 -12.31 -3.55
N ASP A 44 29.29 -11.67 -2.49
CA ASP A 44 28.82 -11.89 -1.11
C ASP A 44 27.53 -11.10 -0.87
N ASN A 45 26.39 -11.73 -1.16
CA ASN A 45 25.05 -11.16 -0.97
C ASN A 45 24.64 -10.98 0.51
N THR A 46 25.59 -11.04 1.45
CA THR A 46 25.38 -10.64 2.84
C THR A 46 24.99 -9.15 2.90
N PRO A 47 23.81 -8.78 3.45
CA PRO A 47 23.44 -7.38 3.56
C PRO A 47 24.42 -6.62 4.47
N PRO A 48 24.73 -5.35 4.17
CA PRO A 48 25.60 -4.55 5.01
C PRO A 48 25.04 -4.43 6.43
N HIS A 49 25.93 -4.37 7.41
CA HIS A 49 25.53 -4.18 8.81
C HIS A 49 24.65 -2.91 8.95
N LEU A 50 23.56 -3.00 9.70
CA LEU A 50 22.49 -1.99 9.71
C LEU A 50 22.98 -0.55 9.97
N SER A 51 24.06 -0.37 10.73
CA SER A 51 24.71 0.93 10.99
C SER A 51 25.30 1.61 9.75
N LEU A 52 25.46 0.89 8.63
CA LEU A 52 25.96 1.40 7.35
C LEU A 52 24.83 1.89 6.43
N CYS A 53 23.57 1.56 6.74
CA CYS A 53 22.41 2.05 6.00
C CYS A 53 21.98 3.42 6.54
N VAL A 54 22.69 4.47 6.14
CA VAL A 54 22.53 5.84 6.68
C VAL A 54 21.32 6.57 6.07
N ARG A 55 20.99 6.28 4.81
CA ARG A 55 19.89 6.89 4.03
C ARG A 55 18.88 5.84 3.60
N VAL A 56 17.66 6.27 3.25
CA VAL A 56 16.60 5.36 2.77
C VAL A 56 17.01 4.62 1.48
N SER A 57 17.83 5.25 0.63
CA SER A 57 18.41 4.64 -0.58
C SER A 57 19.31 3.43 -0.30
N ASP A 58 19.96 3.39 0.86
CA ASP A 58 21.06 2.45 1.11
C ASP A 58 20.52 1.02 1.37
N PHE A 59 19.22 0.90 1.67
CA PHE A 59 18.48 -0.36 1.73
C PHE A 59 18.09 -0.91 0.35
N GLU A 60 18.12 -0.12 -0.73
CA GLU A 60 17.53 -0.51 -2.01
C GLU A 60 18.37 -1.57 -2.76
N ALA A 61 19.70 -1.46 -2.74
CA ALA A 61 20.58 -2.47 -3.33
C ALA A 61 20.60 -3.81 -2.54
N PRO A 62 20.72 -3.83 -1.20
CA PRO A 62 20.56 -5.06 -0.41
C PRO A 62 19.19 -5.72 -0.60
N ALA A 63 18.10 -4.94 -0.69
CA ALA A 63 16.78 -5.48 -0.96
C ALA A 63 16.70 -6.15 -2.35
N LYS A 64 17.35 -5.58 -3.37
CA LYS A 64 17.44 -6.17 -4.72
C LYS A 64 18.24 -7.48 -4.75
N ALA A 65 19.27 -7.62 -3.93
CA ALA A 65 20.09 -8.83 -3.84
C ALA A 65 19.36 -10.00 -3.13
N ILE A 66 18.51 -9.69 -2.14
CA ILE A 66 17.91 -10.68 -1.23
C ILE A 66 16.47 -11.06 -1.61
N LEU A 67 15.69 -10.13 -2.19
CA LEU A 67 14.33 -10.43 -2.62
C LEU A 67 14.33 -11.30 -3.89
N SER A 68 13.40 -12.25 -3.96
CA SER A 68 13.15 -12.97 -5.21
C SER A 68 12.76 -12.00 -6.33
N ASN A 69 13.12 -12.31 -7.58
CA ASN A 69 12.86 -11.44 -8.73
C ASN A 69 11.39 -10.97 -8.79
N LYS A 70 10.44 -11.87 -8.52
CA LYS A 70 9.00 -11.56 -8.46
C LYS A 70 8.65 -10.53 -7.39
N SER A 71 9.23 -10.64 -6.19
CA SER A 71 8.99 -9.69 -5.09
C SER A 71 9.71 -8.36 -5.29
N TRP A 72 10.92 -8.38 -5.87
CA TRP A 72 11.63 -7.17 -6.29
C TRP A 72 10.87 -6.40 -7.37
N VAL A 73 10.41 -7.08 -8.43
CA VAL A 73 9.58 -6.50 -9.49
C VAL A 73 8.29 -5.93 -8.91
N TYR A 74 7.57 -6.70 -8.09
CA TYR A 74 6.34 -6.22 -7.45
C TYR A 74 6.55 -4.91 -6.67
N ALA A 75 7.62 -4.81 -5.87
CA ALA A 75 7.91 -3.64 -5.05
C ALA A 75 8.42 -2.43 -5.87
N SER A 76 9.30 -2.65 -6.85
CA SER A 76 10.01 -1.59 -7.58
C SER A 76 9.31 -1.08 -8.84
N ALA A 77 8.42 -1.87 -9.46
CA ALA A 77 7.84 -1.53 -10.76
C ALA A 77 6.98 -0.25 -10.75
N THR A 78 7.01 0.47 -11.87
CA THR A 78 6.28 1.74 -12.11
C THR A 78 5.43 1.67 -13.37
N ALA A 79 4.51 2.63 -13.57
CA ALA A 79 3.59 2.63 -14.71
C ALA A 79 4.27 3.05 -16.02
N ASN A 80 4.11 2.22 -17.05
CA ASN A 80 4.67 2.39 -18.40
C ASN A 80 6.19 2.67 -18.36
N SER A 81 6.68 3.84 -18.77
CA SER A 81 8.11 4.19 -18.67
C SER A 81 8.52 4.94 -17.39
N GLY A 82 7.64 4.99 -16.38
CA GLY A 82 7.97 5.46 -15.03
C GLY A 82 8.02 6.98 -14.81
N GLN A 83 7.57 7.80 -15.77
CA GLN A 83 7.64 9.27 -15.72
C GLN A 83 7.10 9.88 -14.41
N SER A 84 5.88 9.52 -13.97
CA SER A 84 5.33 9.95 -12.67
C SER A 84 6.26 9.65 -11.48
N MET A 85 6.95 8.50 -11.49
CA MET A 85 7.87 8.13 -10.40
C MET A 85 9.21 8.89 -10.46
N ARG A 86 9.65 9.34 -11.65
CA ARG A 86 10.80 10.25 -11.75
C ARG A 86 10.45 11.62 -11.18
N ARG A 87 9.35 12.24 -11.65
CA ARG A 87 8.84 13.52 -11.09
C ARG A 87 8.70 13.46 -9.56
N ASN A 88 8.20 12.35 -9.03
CA ASN A 88 8.11 12.11 -7.60
C ASN A 88 9.45 12.15 -6.86
N LEU A 89 10.58 11.78 -7.47
CA LEU A 89 11.89 11.74 -6.80
C LEU A 89 12.58 13.12 -6.80
N ASP A 90 12.20 14.02 -7.69
CA ASP A 90 12.94 15.25 -7.97
C ASP A 90 12.51 16.45 -7.09
N ASP A 91 11.42 16.33 -6.32
CA ASP A 91 10.55 17.48 -5.96
C ASP A 91 10.43 17.85 -4.45
N TRP A 92 10.81 17.01 -3.49
CA TRP A 92 10.08 16.99 -2.21
C TRP A 92 10.56 17.83 -1.06
N SER A 93 9.65 18.08 -0.08
CA SER A 93 9.78 17.61 1.34
C SER A 93 8.74 18.13 2.36
N ILE A 94 8.31 17.51 3.52
CA ILE A 94 7.84 18.24 4.79
C ILE A 94 7.52 17.44 6.11
N LEU A 95 7.52 18.17 7.25
CA LEU A 95 6.92 18.05 8.62
C LEU A 95 5.41 17.63 8.76
N GLY A 96 4.88 17.56 10.00
CA GLY A 96 3.43 17.37 10.25
C GLY A 96 3.02 17.14 11.72
N HIS A 97 2.21 16.10 11.99
CA HIS A 97 1.77 15.71 13.34
C HIS A 97 2.93 15.37 14.30
N ALA A 98 2.64 15.41 15.60
CA ALA A 98 3.49 14.86 16.66
C ALA A 98 3.46 13.31 16.71
N SER A 99 3.94 12.67 15.66
CA SER A 99 4.70 11.42 15.85
C SER A 99 6.12 11.78 16.30
N GLN A 100 6.92 10.80 16.73
CA GLN A 100 8.36 11.02 17.01
C GLN A 100 9.13 11.45 15.75
N TYR A 101 8.57 11.20 14.57
CA TYR A 101 9.15 11.55 13.27
C TYR A 101 8.06 12.10 12.34
N HIS A 102 8.41 13.04 11.49
CA HIS A 102 7.44 13.68 10.58
C HIS A 102 7.15 12.89 9.29
N PHE A 103 7.36 11.57 9.30
CA PHE A 103 7.01 10.68 8.20
C PHE A 103 6.14 9.52 8.69
N PHE A 104 5.39 8.92 7.77
CA PHE A 104 4.52 7.77 8.04
C PHE A 104 4.78 6.66 7.02
N VAL A 105 4.44 5.43 7.37
CA VAL A 105 4.49 4.32 6.41
C VAL A 105 3.20 4.31 5.59
N SER A 106 3.31 4.74 4.33
CA SER A 106 2.25 4.58 3.33
C SER A 106 1.94 3.11 3.05
N SER A 107 0.67 2.80 2.82
CA SER A 107 0.19 1.44 2.58
C SER A 107 0.84 0.77 1.37
N MET A 108 1.33 -0.45 1.58
CA MET A 108 1.69 -1.42 0.55
C MET A 108 0.95 -2.74 0.86
N GLY A 109 0.43 -3.40 -0.18
CA GLY A 109 -0.23 -4.69 -0.05
C GLY A 109 0.73 -5.87 -0.16
N THR A 110 0.26 -7.04 0.23
CA THR A 110 0.89 -8.35 0.00
C THR A 110 2.34 -8.47 0.50
N LEU A 111 2.68 -7.90 1.66
CA LEU A 111 4.05 -7.93 2.20
C LEU A 111 4.56 -9.35 2.49
N GLY A 112 3.66 -10.32 2.65
CA GLY A 112 3.97 -11.75 2.77
C GLY A 112 4.58 -12.39 1.51
N SER A 113 4.61 -11.66 0.39
CA SER A 113 5.37 -12.02 -0.81
C SER A 113 6.87 -11.79 -0.63
N ALA A 114 7.23 -10.72 0.08
CA ALA A 114 8.62 -10.30 0.25
C ALA A 114 9.29 -10.98 1.45
N HIS A 115 8.57 -11.12 2.57
CA HIS A 115 9.10 -11.80 3.76
C HIS A 115 8.00 -12.41 4.65
N SER A 116 8.29 -13.52 5.31
CA SER A 116 7.31 -14.31 6.09
C SER A 116 6.67 -13.57 7.27
N SER A 117 7.41 -12.62 7.86
CA SER A 117 6.91 -11.74 8.93
C SER A 117 5.92 -10.68 8.43
N ALA A 118 5.97 -10.32 7.14
CA ALA A 118 5.02 -9.45 6.46
C ALA A 118 4.67 -8.17 7.26
N GLU A 119 3.39 -7.82 7.34
CA GLU A 119 2.87 -6.68 8.11
C GLU A 119 3.24 -6.73 9.60
N PHE A 120 3.38 -7.91 10.22
CA PHE A 120 3.81 -8.02 11.62
C PHE A 120 5.28 -7.60 11.80
N GLY A 121 6.14 -7.90 10.82
CA GLY A 121 7.53 -7.46 10.81
C GLY A 121 7.63 -5.93 10.73
N LEU A 122 6.84 -5.33 9.83
CA LEU A 122 6.72 -3.89 9.69
C LEU A 122 6.25 -3.24 11.00
N VAL A 123 5.11 -3.66 11.57
CA VAL A 123 4.57 -3.08 12.80
C VAL A 123 5.53 -3.25 13.98
N LYS A 124 6.23 -4.39 14.10
CA LYS A 124 7.26 -4.60 15.14
C LYS A 124 8.47 -3.68 15.00
N GLY A 125 8.87 -3.31 13.77
CA GLY A 125 9.97 -2.37 13.55
C GLY A 125 9.60 -0.91 13.85
N VAL A 126 8.39 -0.47 13.47
CA VAL A 126 8.00 0.96 13.50
C VAL A 126 7.30 1.38 14.79
N THR A 127 6.59 0.48 15.48
CA THR A 127 5.88 0.81 16.74
C THR A 127 6.81 1.28 17.86
N PRO A 128 8.00 0.68 18.08
CA PRO A 128 9.00 1.18 19.04
C PRO A 128 9.53 2.59 18.75
N LYS A 129 9.19 3.18 17.61
CA LYS A 129 9.63 4.49 17.13
C LYS A 129 8.47 5.50 17.00
N GLY A 130 7.26 5.17 17.48
CA GLY A 130 6.09 6.05 17.39
C GLY A 130 5.57 6.32 15.96
N VAL A 131 6.19 5.75 14.93
CA VAL A 131 5.89 6.02 13.51
C VAL A 131 4.53 5.44 13.15
N HIS A 132 3.67 6.29 12.59
CA HIS A 132 2.31 5.90 12.20
C HIS A 132 2.33 5.10 10.89
N THR A 133 1.39 4.16 10.72
CA THR A 133 1.36 3.23 9.58
C THR A 133 -0.05 3.07 9.02
N VAL A 134 -0.16 3.08 7.69
CA VAL A 134 -1.41 2.77 6.97
C VAL A 134 -1.34 1.33 6.46
N ILE A 135 -2.23 0.45 6.95
CA ILE A 135 -2.30 -0.97 6.57
C ILE A 135 -3.23 -1.13 5.35
N SER A 136 -2.93 -2.05 4.43
CA SER A 136 -3.70 -2.19 3.19
C SER A 136 -4.86 -3.18 3.30
N THR A 137 -5.94 -2.93 2.55
CA THR A 137 -6.96 -3.95 2.24
C THR A 137 -6.36 -5.22 1.62
N ALA A 138 -5.24 -5.10 0.91
CA ALA A 138 -4.55 -6.21 0.25
C ALA A 138 -3.42 -6.82 1.09
N SER A 139 -3.40 -6.64 2.42
CA SER A 139 -2.35 -7.18 3.29
C SER A 139 -2.37 -8.72 3.42
N SER A 140 -1.20 -9.32 3.69
CA SER A 140 -1.03 -10.79 3.78
C SER A 140 -1.34 -11.38 5.17
N LYS A 141 -1.80 -10.57 6.12
CA LYS A 141 -2.15 -10.96 7.50
C LYS A 141 -3.51 -10.36 7.91
N PRO A 142 -4.27 -10.99 8.82
CA PRO A 142 -5.54 -10.46 9.29
C PRO A 142 -5.38 -9.10 9.98
N ALA A 143 -6.29 -8.16 9.70
CA ALA A 143 -6.20 -6.78 10.19
C ALA A 143 -6.22 -6.70 11.74
N GLU A 144 -6.96 -7.60 12.39
CA GLU A 144 -7.04 -7.75 13.84
C GLU A 144 -5.70 -8.18 14.44
N GLU A 145 -4.99 -9.15 13.84
CA GLU A 145 -3.68 -9.61 14.31
C GLU A 145 -2.59 -8.54 14.11
N ILE A 146 -2.69 -7.75 13.04
CA ILE A 146 -1.80 -6.60 12.79
C ILE A 146 -2.01 -5.54 13.90
N MET A 147 -3.26 -5.27 14.29
CA MET A 147 -3.57 -4.38 15.40
C MET A 147 -3.15 -4.95 16.76
N GLN A 148 -3.38 -6.25 17.00
CA GLN A 148 -2.91 -6.90 18.23
C GLN A 148 -1.38 -6.82 18.35
N THR A 149 -0.65 -6.91 17.22
CA THR A 149 0.79 -6.67 17.17
C THR A 149 1.18 -5.25 17.57
N LEU A 150 0.41 -4.21 17.21
CA LEU A 150 0.61 -2.84 17.70
C LEU A 150 0.44 -2.78 19.23
N VAL A 151 -0.68 -3.30 19.72
CA VAL A 151 -1.02 -3.31 21.17
C VAL A 151 0.07 -4.03 21.97
N ASP A 152 0.53 -5.20 21.51
CA ASP A 152 1.57 -5.97 22.18
C ASP A 152 2.95 -5.28 22.16
N GLN A 153 3.26 -4.50 21.12
CA GLN A 153 4.46 -3.68 21.11
C GLN A 153 4.37 -2.42 21.98
N GLN A 154 3.16 -1.96 22.33
CA GLN A 154 2.96 -0.79 23.21
C GLN A 154 2.85 -1.15 24.70
N LYS A 155 2.50 -2.40 25.04
CA LYS A 155 2.48 -2.89 26.43
C LYS A 155 3.79 -2.56 27.17
N GLY A 156 3.67 -1.93 28.33
CA GLY A 156 4.81 -1.54 29.17
C GLY A 156 5.66 -0.38 28.68
N ARG A 157 5.29 0.30 27.58
CA ARG A 157 6.04 1.47 27.06
C ARG A 157 5.29 2.77 27.29
N SER A 158 5.92 3.72 27.97
CA SER A 158 5.51 5.12 27.93
C SER A 158 6.27 5.82 26.80
N VAL A 159 5.53 6.37 25.84
CA VAL A 159 6.05 7.20 24.74
C VAL A 159 5.12 8.40 24.59
N ALA A 160 5.69 9.59 24.38
CA ALA A 160 4.92 10.84 24.33
C ALA A 160 3.86 10.85 23.21
N ALA A 161 4.08 10.08 22.14
CA ALA A 161 3.13 9.83 21.07
C ALA A 161 3.11 8.32 20.72
N PRO A 162 2.09 7.56 21.15
CA PRO A 162 1.96 6.15 20.78
C PRO A 162 1.58 6.02 19.30
N ALA A 163 2.29 5.15 18.57
CA ALA A 163 2.00 4.87 17.16
C ALA A 163 0.54 4.45 16.93
N GLN A 164 -0.07 4.92 15.84
CA GLN A 164 -1.44 4.56 15.46
C GLN A 164 -1.46 3.82 14.12
N LEU A 165 -2.44 2.93 13.96
CA LEU A 165 -2.75 2.30 12.67
C LEU A 165 -4.00 2.90 12.04
N TYR A 166 -3.88 3.17 10.74
CA TYR A 166 -4.96 3.59 9.85
C TYR A 166 -5.18 2.51 8.79
N PHE A 167 -6.37 2.42 8.22
CA PHE A 167 -6.70 1.36 7.26
C PHE A 167 -6.98 1.93 5.87
N GLN A 168 -6.15 1.54 4.90
CA GLN A 168 -6.36 1.85 3.48
C GLN A 168 -7.45 0.95 2.92
N LEU A 169 -8.54 1.57 2.45
CA LEU A 169 -9.70 0.88 1.90
C LEU A 169 -9.64 0.87 0.37
N TYR A 170 -9.59 -0.33 -0.21
CA TYR A 170 -10.14 -0.58 -1.54
C TYR A 170 -11.58 -1.06 -1.36
N ILE A 171 -12.53 -0.40 -2.03
CA ILE A 171 -13.93 -0.79 -1.96
C ILE A 171 -14.19 -1.94 -2.94
N SER A 172 -14.89 -2.96 -2.44
CA SER A 172 -15.37 -4.08 -3.25
C SER A 172 -16.65 -3.68 -4.00
N THR A 173 -16.86 -4.25 -5.18
CA THR A 173 -18.12 -4.14 -5.93
C THR A 173 -19.31 -4.65 -5.11
N ASP A 174 -19.07 -5.66 -4.28
CA ASP A 174 -20.00 -6.06 -3.23
C ASP A 174 -19.90 -5.09 -2.04
N ARG A 175 -20.83 -4.13 -2.02
CA ARG A 175 -20.98 -3.13 -0.96
C ARG A 175 -21.21 -3.77 0.43
N ASN A 176 -21.74 -4.98 0.53
CA ASN A 176 -21.91 -5.66 1.82
C ASN A 176 -20.57 -6.18 2.36
N ARG A 177 -19.66 -6.66 1.49
CA ARG A 177 -18.27 -6.95 1.87
C ARG A 177 -17.53 -5.70 2.31
N ALA A 178 -17.72 -4.59 1.60
CA ALA A 178 -17.11 -3.31 1.98
C ALA A 178 -17.60 -2.84 3.36
N LYS A 179 -18.91 -2.90 3.63
CA LYS A 179 -19.49 -2.66 4.97
C LYS A 179 -18.89 -3.60 6.03
N ALA A 180 -18.85 -4.91 5.77
CA ALA A 180 -18.31 -5.91 6.70
C ALA A 180 -16.84 -5.64 7.05
N LEU A 181 -16.00 -5.30 6.05
CA LEU A 181 -14.60 -4.94 6.25
C LEU A 181 -14.44 -3.64 7.05
N ILE A 182 -15.26 -2.61 6.78
CA ILE A 182 -15.28 -1.36 7.56
C ILE A 182 -15.59 -1.67 9.02
N GLN A 183 -16.64 -2.46 9.31
CA GLN A 183 -16.99 -2.81 10.69
C GLN A 183 -15.94 -3.73 11.35
N LYS A 184 -15.25 -4.61 10.60
CA LYS A 184 -14.11 -5.43 11.07
C LYS A 184 -12.97 -4.55 11.57
N VAL A 185 -12.48 -3.60 10.76
CA VAL A 185 -11.37 -2.71 11.15
C VAL A 185 -11.77 -1.67 12.21
N LYS A 186 -13.06 -1.29 12.25
CA LYS A 186 -13.63 -0.45 13.32
C LYS A 186 -13.60 -1.16 14.68
N ARG A 187 -14.03 -2.43 14.74
CA ARG A 187 -13.96 -3.26 15.96
C ARG A 187 -12.53 -3.53 16.39
N ALA A 188 -11.60 -3.72 15.45
CA ALA A 188 -10.18 -3.84 15.75
C ALA A 188 -9.59 -2.55 16.38
N GLY A 189 -10.15 -1.38 16.08
CA GLY A 189 -9.78 -0.11 16.71
C GLY A 189 -8.85 0.80 15.89
N TYR A 190 -8.79 0.61 14.57
CA TYR A 190 -8.09 1.50 13.64
C TYR A 190 -8.59 2.96 13.74
N LYS A 191 -7.72 3.94 13.49
CA LYS A 191 -8.01 5.37 13.78
C LYS A 191 -8.55 6.19 12.62
N GLY A 192 -8.58 5.66 11.40
CA GLY A 192 -9.17 6.33 10.23
C GLY A 192 -9.14 5.45 8.98
N LEU A 193 -10.04 5.74 8.02
CA LEU A 193 -10.08 5.08 6.71
C LEU A 193 -9.38 5.95 5.66
N TRP A 194 -8.52 5.33 4.86
CA TRP A 194 -7.79 5.96 3.75
C TRP A 194 -8.32 5.37 2.43
N ILE A 195 -9.41 5.94 1.90
CA ILE A 195 -10.13 5.41 0.73
C ILE A 195 -9.30 5.69 -0.52
N THR A 196 -8.96 4.65 -1.28
CA THR A 196 -8.07 4.79 -2.46
C THR A 196 -8.86 5.01 -3.75
N VAL A 197 -8.61 6.15 -4.40
CA VAL A 197 -9.34 6.62 -5.61
C VAL A 197 -8.47 6.69 -6.87
N ASP A 198 -7.14 6.55 -6.77
CA ASP A 198 -6.21 6.57 -7.92
C ASP A 198 -6.11 5.25 -8.72
N ALA A 199 -6.85 4.21 -8.31
CA ALA A 199 -6.78 2.87 -8.90
C ALA A 199 -8.13 2.20 -9.27
N PRO A 200 -9.02 2.87 -10.04
CA PRO A 200 -10.21 2.24 -10.62
C PRO A 200 -9.86 1.26 -11.77
N VAL A 201 -8.71 1.44 -12.42
CA VAL A 201 -8.12 0.45 -13.34
C VAL A 201 -6.68 0.23 -12.89
N LEU A 202 -6.20 -1.02 -12.86
CA LEU A 202 -4.83 -1.31 -12.44
C LEU A 202 -3.82 -0.75 -13.47
N GLY A 203 -2.84 0.02 -13.00
CA GLY A 203 -1.82 0.61 -13.86
C GLY A 203 -0.96 -0.43 -14.58
N LYS A 204 -0.70 -0.20 -15.88
CA LYS A 204 0.19 -1.04 -16.70
C LYS A 204 1.63 -0.87 -16.22
N ARG A 205 2.07 -1.73 -15.31
CA ARG A 205 3.46 -1.79 -14.82
C ARG A 205 4.28 -2.68 -15.75
N THR A 206 5.28 -2.10 -16.40
CA THR A 206 5.97 -2.75 -17.54
C THR A 206 6.83 -3.93 -17.10
N ALA A 207 7.50 -3.84 -15.95
CA ALA A 207 8.29 -4.94 -15.41
C ALA A 207 7.41 -6.15 -15.01
N ASP A 208 6.23 -5.93 -14.44
CA ASP A 208 5.25 -7.01 -14.21
C ASP A 208 4.83 -7.67 -15.52
N ARG A 209 4.59 -6.90 -16.60
CA ARG A 209 4.23 -7.48 -17.90
C ARG A 209 5.37 -8.28 -18.54
N TYR A 210 6.64 -7.90 -18.34
CA TYR A 210 7.77 -8.71 -18.77
C TYR A 210 7.89 -10.01 -17.96
N LEU A 211 7.74 -9.94 -16.63
CA LEU A 211 7.77 -11.12 -15.78
C LEU A 211 6.61 -12.09 -16.09
N GLN A 212 5.42 -11.56 -16.35
CA GLN A 212 4.26 -12.35 -16.80
C GLN A 212 4.53 -13.05 -18.14
N ALA A 213 5.06 -12.33 -19.13
CA ALA A 213 5.43 -12.93 -20.41
C ALA A 213 6.54 -14.00 -20.28
N GLN A 214 7.47 -13.84 -19.32
CA GLN A 214 8.47 -14.86 -18.99
C GLN A 214 7.83 -16.11 -18.36
N GLU A 215 7.00 -15.93 -17.32
CA GLU A 215 6.30 -17.04 -16.65
C GLU A 215 5.34 -17.77 -17.61
N ALA A 216 4.70 -17.06 -18.55
CA ALA A 216 3.84 -17.66 -19.58
C ALA A 216 4.65 -18.45 -20.62
N LEU A 217 5.79 -17.92 -21.09
CA LEU A 217 6.69 -18.59 -22.04
C LEU A 217 7.32 -19.86 -21.43
N GLU A 218 7.73 -19.82 -20.16
CA GLU A 218 8.24 -20.99 -19.42
C GLU A 218 7.19 -22.11 -19.28
N LEU A 219 5.90 -21.75 -19.26
CA LEU A 219 4.77 -22.68 -19.18
C LEU A 219 4.20 -23.06 -20.56
N GLY A 220 4.73 -22.51 -21.66
CA GLY A 220 4.26 -22.78 -23.03
C GLY A 220 2.87 -22.21 -23.35
N VAL A 221 2.46 -21.11 -22.70
CA VAL A 221 1.13 -20.50 -22.84
C VAL A 221 1.23 -19.08 -23.40
N GLU A 222 0.31 -18.69 -24.28
CA GLU A 222 0.16 -17.29 -24.69
C GLU A 222 -0.71 -16.52 -23.68
N GLU A 223 -0.14 -15.59 -22.89
CA GLU A 223 -0.93 -14.72 -22.00
C GLU A 223 -1.45 -13.47 -22.73
N GLU A 224 -2.75 -13.40 -23.00
CA GLU A 224 -3.41 -12.17 -23.43
C GLU A 224 -3.66 -11.23 -22.22
N ALA A 225 -2.77 -10.25 -22.06
CA ALA A 225 -2.62 -9.37 -20.89
C ALA A 225 -3.78 -8.36 -20.65
N LYS A 226 -4.98 -8.86 -20.30
CA LYS A 226 -6.20 -8.07 -20.07
C LYS A 226 -6.08 -7.04 -18.93
N PRO A 227 -6.82 -5.91 -19.00
CA PRO A 227 -6.83 -4.88 -17.96
C PRO A 227 -7.72 -5.28 -16.78
N ILE A 228 -7.22 -5.16 -15.55
CA ILE A 228 -8.02 -5.36 -14.34
C ILE A 228 -8.75 -4.05 -14.02
N VAL A 229 -10.03 -4.00 -14.39
CA VAL A 229 -10.97 -2.93 -14.05
C VAL A 229 -11.62 -3.23 -12.70
N LYS A 230 -11.71 -2.21 -11.84
CA LYS A 230 -12.54 -2.18 -10.64
C LYS A 230 -13.70 -1.22 -10.87
N GLU A 231 -14.77 -1.38 -10.12
CA GLU A 231 -15.89 -0.43 -10.14
C GLU A 231 -15.45 0.94 -9.64
N ALA A 232 -15.83 2.00 -10.36
CA ALA A 232 -15.35 3.34 -10.11
C ALA A 232 -16.15 4.02 -8.99
N LEU A 233 -15.46 4.37 -7.89
CA LEU A 233 -16.05 5.12 -6.79
C LEU A 233 -16.49 6.52 -7.22
N THR A 234 -17.59 6.98 -6.65
CA THR A 234 -18.11 8.33 -6.87
C THR A 234 -18.13 9.13 -5.57
N TRP A 235 -18.21 10.46 -5.67
CA TRP A 235 -18.42 11.33 -4.52
C TRP A 235 -19.68 11.00 -3.70
N LYS A 236 -20.69 10.35 -4.33
CA LYS A 236 -21.92 9.91 -3.64
C LYS A 236 -21.69 8.77 -2.65
N ASP A 237 -20.65 7.94 -2.87
CA ASP A 237 -20.35 6.79 -2.03
C ASP A 237 -19.85 7.19 -0.64
N LEU A 238 -19.22 8.36 -0.52
CA LEU A 238 -18.76 8.92 0.75
C LEU A 238 -19.89 9.03 1.77
N LYS A 239 -21.15 9.23 1.33
CA LYS A 239 -22.31 9.25 2.22
C LYS A 239 -22.46 7.92 2.98
N TRP A 240 -22.46 6.78 2.28
CA TRP A 240 -22.67 5.49 2.94
C TRP A 240 -21.43 4.99 3.67
N ILE A 241 -20.24 5.35 3.21
CA ILE A 241 -19.00 5.04 3.93
C ILE A 241 -18.98 5.78 5.27
N ARG A 242 -19.51 7.03 5.32
CA ARG A 242 -19.72 7.82 6.54
C ARG A 242 -20.80 7.22 7.46
N GLU A 243 -21.87 6.63 6.92
CA GLU A 243 -22.88 5.88 7.69
C GLU A 243 -22.25 4.69 8.45
N GLU A 244 -21.30 3.99 7.83
CA GLU A 244 -20.55 2.89 8.49
C GLU A 244 -19.44 3.40 9.43
N TRP A 245 -18.75 4.48 9.04
CA TRP A 245 -17.52 4.99 9.66
C TRP A 245 -17.64 6.45 10.14
N ALA A 246 -17.86 6.58 11.46
CA ALA A 246 -17.92 7.87 12.16
C ALA A 246 -16.55 8.53 12.43
N GLY A 247 -15.43 7.84 12.18
CA GLY A 247 -14.08 8.37 12.41
C GLY A 247 -13.54 9.18 11.22
N PRO A 248 -12.27 9.64 11.29
CA PRO A 248 -11.60 10.31 10.18
C PRO A 248 -11.64 9.50 8.86
N ILE A 249 -11.93 10.19 7.76
CA ILE A 249 -11.81 9.70 6.38
C ILE A 249 -10.79 10.57 5.64
N VAL A 250 -9.83 9.91 4.99
CA VAL A 250 -8.83 10.51 4.09
C VAL A 250 -9.02 9.93 2.69
N LEU A 251 -8.99 10.76 1.64
CA LEU A 251 -9.00 10.28 0.25
C LEU A 251 -7.56 10.13 -0.26
N LYS A 252 -7.11 8.90 -0.52
CA LYS A 252 -5.79 8.59 -1.09
C LYS A 252 -5.85 8.57 -2.61
N GLY A 253 -4.97 9.34 -3.24
CA GLY A 253 -4.83 9.35 -4.70
C GLY A 253 -5.26 10.66 -5.36
N ILE A 254 -5.45 11.71 -4.56
CA ILE A 254 -5.86 13.03 -5.03
C ILE A 254 -4.71 13.65 -5.84
N GLN A 255 -5.03 14.15 -7.04
CA GLN A 255 -4.05 14.64 -8.02
C GLN A 255 -4.36 16.06 -8.53
N SER A 256 -5.42 16.71 -8.03
CA SER A 256 -5.79 18.10 -8.33
C SER A 256 -6.26 18.86 -7.08
N ALA A 257 -6.24 20.20 -7.14
CA ALA A 257 -6.83 21.07 -6.13
C ALA A 257 -8.37 21.06 -6.17
N ALA A 258 -8.96 20.79 -7.34
CA ALA A 258 -10.41 20.68 -7.49
C ALA A 258 -10.97 19.48 -6.70
N ASP A 259 -10.29 18.33 -6.76
CA ASP A 259 -10.68 17.14 -6.00
C ASP A 259 -10.42 17.31 -4.49
N ALA A 260 -9.38 18.06 -4.09
CA ALA A 260 -9.17 18.45 -2.70
C ALA A 260 -10.31 19.34 -2.17
N LYS A 261 -10.84 20.26 -3.00
CA LYS A 261 -12.00 21.09 -2.68
C LYS A 261 -13.28 20.29 -2.54
N LEU A 262 -13.48 19.28 -3.39
CA LEU A 262 -14.58 18.33 -3.24
C LEU A 262 -14.42 17.47 -1.98
N ALA A 263 -13.21 16.98 -1.65
CA ALA A 263 -12.97 16.21 -0.42
C ALA A 263 -13.37 16.99 0.85
N ALA A 264 -12.98 18.27 0.94
CA ALA A 264 -13.40 19.16 2.02
C ALA A 264 -14.93 19.38 2.04
N ALA A 265 -15.54 19.67 0.88
CA ALA A 265 -16.98 19.89 0.76
C ALA A 265 -17.84 18.65 1.12
N TYR A 266 -17.32 17.44 0.87
CA TYR A 266 -17.92 16.16 1.29
C TYR A 266 -17.58 15.75 2.73
N GLY A 267 -16.90 16.61 3.51
CA GLY A 267 -16.62 16.38 4.92
C GLY A 267 -15.61 15.25 5.18
N CYS A 268 -14.65 15.06 4.28
CA CYS A 268 -13.44 14.28 4.59
C CYS A 268 -12.55 15.07 5.57
N GLN A 269 -11.77 14.36 6.38
CA GLN A 269 -10.86 14.96 7.37
C GLN A 269 -9.48 15.24 6.76
N GLY A 270 -9.19 14.64 5.60
CA GLY A 270 -7.97 14.92 4.85
C GLY A 270 -7.96 14.37 3.44
N VAL A 271 -6.87 14.66 2.74
CA VAL A 271 -6.51 14.08 1.45
C VAL A 271 -5.07 13.62 1.50
N LEU A 272 -4.76 12.50 0.84
CA LEU A 272 -3.40 12.11 0.52
C LEU A 272 -3.17 12.37 -0.97
N LEU A 273 -2.37 13.40 -1.22
CA LEU A 273 -1.85 13.75 -2.54
C LEU A 273 -0.89 12.64 -2.98
N SER A 274 -1.28 11.91 -4.03
CA SER A 274 -0.58 10.70 -4.44
C SER A 274 -0.96 10.31 -5.86
N ASN A 275 0.02 9.85 -6.62
CA ASN A 275 -0.13 9.19 -7.92
C ASN A 275 0.17 7.68 -7.83
N HIS A 276 -0.07 7.10 -6.65
CA HIS A 276 0.28 5.74 -6.26
C HIS A 276 1.78 5.41 -6.39
N ARG A 277 2.67 6.36 -6.03
CA ARG A 277 4.11 6.30 -6.32
C ARG A 277 4.43 6.04 -7.82
N GLY A 278 3.66 6.67 -8.71
CA GLY A 278 3.81 6.54 -10.15
C GLY A 278 3.48 5.14 -10.70
N ARG A 279 2.70 4.34 -9.96
CA ARG A 279 2.28 2.97 -10.36
C ARG A 279 0.93 2.92 -11.10
N GLN A 280 0.23 4.05 -11.17
CA GLN A 280 -1.10 4.18 -11.75
C GLN A 280 -1.09 5.00 -13.05
N SER A 281 -1.41 6.30 -12.99
CA SER A 281 -1.35 7.17 -14.18
C SER A 281 0.11 7.50 -14.54
N HIS A 282 0.45 7.38 -15.83
CA HIS A 282 1.83 7.50 -16.32
C HIS A 282 2.35 8.95 -16.41
N GLY A 283 1.47 9.88 -16.79
CA GLY A 283 1.79 11.30 -16.98
C GLY A 283 1.33 12.19 -15.81
N SER A 284 1.02 11.60 -14.66
CA SER A 284 0.51 12.31 -13.47
C SER A 284 1.47 13.42 -13.00
N PRO A 285 0.97 14.53 -12.43
CA PRO A 285 1.81 15.41 -11.63
C PRO A 285 2.53 14.62 -10.52
N SER A 286 3.66 15.12 -10.05
CA SER A 286 4.12 14.77 -8.71
C SER A 286 3.11 15.32 -7.71
N SER A 287 3.02 14.72 -6.52
CA SER A 287 2.13 15.24 -5.48
C SER A 287 2.55 16.66 -5.02
N LEU A 288 3.77 17.14 -5.35
CA LEU A 288 4.24 18.49 -5.01
C LEU A 288 3.61 19.50 -5.95
N LEU A 289 3.56 19.20 -7.25
CA LEU A 289 2.85 20.03 -8.21
C LEU A 289 1.36 20.14 -7.82
N THR A 290 0.74 19.04 -7.39
CA THR A 290 -0.64 19.06 -6.83
C THR A 290 -0.73 19.89 -5.54
N LEU A 291 0.28 19.88 -4.67
CA LEU A 291 0.28 20.68 -3.44
C LEU A 291 0.48 22.18 -3.71
N LEU A 292 1.37 22.53 -4.65
CA LEU A 292 1.58 23.89 -5.11
C LEU A 292 0.34 24.42 -5.83
N GLU A 293 -0.36 23.58 -6.60
CA GLU A 293 -1.69 23.84 -7.14
C GLU A 293 -2.69 24.15 -6.02
N ILE A 294 -2.79 23.33 -4.97
CA ILE A 294 -3.65 23.59 -3.81
C ILE A 294 -3.28 24.91 -3.11
N ARG A 295 -1.99 25.14 -2.83
CA ARG A 295 -1.48 26.38 -2.23
C ARG A 295 -1.79 27.64 -3.07
N THR A 296 -2.00 27.48 -4.38
CA THR A 296 -2.27 28.57 -5.33
C THR A 296 -3.77 28.80 -5.54
N TYR A 297 -4.56 27.74 -5.72
CA TYR A 297 -5.96 27.82 -6.18
C TYR A 297 -7.01 27.41 -5.13
N TYR A 298 -6.61 26.76 -4.04
CA TYR A 298 -7.49 26.33 -2.96
C TYR A 298 -6.76 26.34 -1.60
N ARG A 299 -6.11 27.46 -1.29
CA ARG A 299 -5.19 27.59 -0.13
C ARG A 299 -5.89 27.33 1.20
N GLU A 300 -7.19 27.60 1.28
CA GLU A 300 -8.00 27.34 2.47
C GLU A 300 -8.04 25.85 2.88
N ALA A 301 -7.77 24.91 1.94
CA ALA A 301 -7.60 23.47 2.22
C ALA A 301 -6.63 23.21 3.37
N LEU A 302 -5.48 23.90 3.34
CA LEU A 302 -4.36 23.75 4.26
C LEU A 302 -4.68 24.20 5.70
N SER A 303 -5.90 24.69 5.92
CA SER A 303 -6.45 25.10 7.21
C SER A 303 -7.80 24.45 7.55
N SER A 304 -8.41 23.71 6.62
CA SER A 304 -9.74 23.10 6.77
C SER A 304 -9.71 21.58 6.82
N ILE A 305 -8.70 20.94 6.21
CA ILE A 305 -8.49 19.49 6.18
C ILE A 305 -6.98 19.17 6.24
N GLU A 306 -6.63 17.96 6.70
CA GLU A 306 -5.25 17.48 6.67
C GLU A 306 -4.80 17.16 5.23
N VAL A 307 -3.65 17.68 4.80
CA VAL A 307 -3.11 17.46 3.45
C VAL A 307 -1.82 16.65 3.54
N PHE A 308 -1.94 15.33 3.34
CA PHE A 308 -0.83 14.38 3.33
C PHE A 308 -0.22 14.24 1.94
N VAL A 309 1.01 13.73 1.90
CA VAL A 309 1.81 13.54 0.67
C VAL A 309 2.40 12.12 0.63
N ASP A 310 2.41 11.48 -0.55
CA ASP A 310 3.33 10.37 -0.86
C ASP A 310 3.93 10.51 -2.25
N GLY A 311 4.94 9.67 -2.53
CA GLY A 311 5.58 9.55 -3.84
C GLY A 311 7.00 10.12 -3.84
N GLY A 312 8.00 9.25 -3.74
CA GLY A 312 9.41 9.59 -4.03
C GLY A 312 10.24 10.28 -2.94
N LEU A 313 9.68 10.64 -1.79
CA LEU A 313 10.45 11.11 -0.63
C LEU A 313 11.54 10.09 -0.22
N ARG A 314 12.80 10.53 -0.05
CA ARG A 314 14.00 9.74 0.30
C ARG A 314 14.82 10.27 1.49
N ASP A 315 14.92 11.59 1.68
CA ASP A 315 15.81 12.24 2.66
C ASP A 315 15.06 12.94 3.82
N GLY A 316 15.76 13.45 4.84
CA GLY A 316 15.20 14.41 5.81
C GLY A 316 15.00 15.81 5.22
N ALA A 317 15.79 16.17 4.20
CA ALA A 317 15.51 17.24 3.25
C ALA A 317 14.43 16.86 2.21
N ASP A 318 13.87 15.64 2.30
CA ASP A 318 12.52 15.19 1.84
C ASP A 318 11.46 15.23 2.98
N VAL A 319 11.77 15.88 4.12
CA VAL A 319 10.84 16.26 5.21
C VAL A 319 10.85 17.80 5.62
N LEU A 320 11.15 18.80 4.74
CA LEU A 320 11.27 20.28 5.02
C LEU A 320 10.81 21.42 3.98
N LYS A 321 9.94 21.23 2.96
CA LYS A 321 9.56 22.22 1.88
C LYS A 321 8.05 22.44 1.57
N ALA A 322 7.15 21.59 2.07
CA ALA A 322 5.76 21.36 1.62
C ALA A 322 4.67 21.65 2.69
N LEU A 323 5.01 22.45 3.70
CA LEU A 323 4.18 23.19 4.67
C LEU A 323 5.04 24.36 5.21
#